data_AF-A0A2M9XHP5-F1
#
_entry.id   AF-A0A2M9XHP5-F1
#
_cell.length_a   1.000
_cell.length_b   1.000
_cell.length_c   1.000
_cell.angle_alpha   90.00
_cell.angle_beta   90.00
_cell.angle_gamma   90.00
#
_symmetry.space_group_name_H-M   'P 1'
#
loop_
_entity.id
_entity.type
_entity.pdbx_description
1 polymer ?
#
loop_
_entity_poly.entity_id
_entity_poly.type
_entity_poly.pdbx_seq_one_letter_code
_entity_poly.pdbx_strand_id
1 'polypeptide(L)'
;MAEHLIEGMVNALSSLPGIGRKSAYRISFHLLRQDPAVFNGFIQSLSEVKGRIRFCSRCGSYSEEEICDLCLSEKRDSHTVCVVEQPEDVFFIENTGEFKGRYHVLNGVISPLEGVGPQDLRIRELLSRIEPEDLKEVLVATNPTLEGDATADYLNHQLKNFNVTVTRIAYGITVGGSIELADQYTLGRAIRSRLKL
;
A
#
# COMPACT_ATOMS: atom_id res chain seq x y z
N MET A 1 37.92 23.46 -1.09
CA MET A 1 36.60 23.16 -0.50
C MET A 1 36.28 21.69 -0.79
N ALA A 2 35.64 20.97 0.13
CA ALA A 2 35.23 19.57 -0.10
C ALA A 2 33.96 19.46 -0.97
N GLU A 3 33.92 20.23 -2.06
CA GLU A 3 32.74 20.44 -2.90
C GLU A 3 32.21 19.13 -3.50
N HIS A 4 33.12 18.26 -3.95
CA HIS A 4 32.78 16.94 -4.49
C HIS A 4 32.01 16.04 -3.50
N LEU A 5 32.34 16.08 -2.19
CA LEU A 5 31.66 15.26 -1.19
C LEU A 5 30.25 15.76 -0.89
N ILE A 6 30.08 17.09 -0.85
CA ILE A 6 28.78 17.72 -0.64
C ILE A 6 27.86 17.46 -1.85
N GLU A 7 28.39 17.60 -3.07
CA GLU A 7 27.63 17.29 -4.29
C GLU A 7 27.18 15.82 -4.33
N GLY A 8 28.02 14.87 -3.90
CA GLY A 8 27.64 13.47 -3.80
C GLY A 8 26.42 13.24 -2.90
N MET A 9 26.41 13.87 -1.72
CA MET A 9 25.30 13.79 -0.78
C MET A 9 24.02 14.46 -1.32
N VAL A 10 24.16 15.62 -1.96
CA VAL A 10 23.05 16.35 -2.58
C VAL A 10 22.41 15.53 -3.70
N ASN A 11 23.22 14.91 -4.55
CA ASN A 11 22.73 14.07 -5.64
C ASN A 11 21.95 12.87 -5.10
N ALA A 12 22.48 12.16 -4.09
CA ALA A 12 21.79 11.05 -3.45
C ALA A 12 20.43 11.48 -2.85
N LEU A 13 20.39 12.56 -2.08
CA LEU A 13 19.14 13.06 -1.48
C LEU A 13 18.14 13.56 -2.52
N SER A 14 18.61 14.21 -3.59
CA SER A 14 17.73 14.73 -4.65
C SER A 14 17.17 13.67 -5.59
N SER A 15 17.69 12.43 -5.51
CA SER A 15 17.12 11.30 -6.23
C SER A 15 15.81 10.77 -5.60
N LEU A 16 15.53 11.17 -4.36
CA LEU A 16 14.32 10.76 -3.65
C LEU A 16 13.09 11.56 -4.13
N PRO A 17 11.91 10.92 -4.25
CA PRO A 17 10.70 11.60 -4.67
C PRO A 17 10.35 12.73 -3.69
N GLY A 18 9.98 13.90 -4.22
CA GLY A 18 9.63 15.08 -3.44
C GLY A 18 10.79 15.92 -2.92
N ILE A 19 12.06 15.53 -3.15
CA ILE A 19 13.24 16.29 -2.70
C ILE A 19 13.96 16.92 -3.89
N GLY A 20 13.73 18.21 -4.12
CA GLY A 20 14.51 18.99 -5.10
C GLY A 20 15.91 19.37 -4.60
N ARG A 21 16.82 19.73 -5.51
CA ARG A 21 18.22 20.12 -5.21
C ARG A 21 18.36 21.14 -4.07
N LYS A 22 17.51 22.18 -4.05
CA LYS A 22 17.55 23.20 -2.98
C LYS A 22 17.25 22.61 -1.59
N SER A 23 16.27 21.71 -1.50
CA SER A 23 15.96 20.98 -0.26
C SER A 23 17.09 20.01 0.09
N ALA A 24 17.67 19.32 -0.89
CA ALA A 24 18.80 18.42 -0.69
C ALA A 24 20.04 19.13 -0.11
N TYR A 25 20.40 20.33 -0.59
CA TYR A 25 21.46 21.14 0.05
C TYR A 25 21.12 21.49 1.49
N ARG A 26 19.89 21.93 1.77
CA ARG A 26 19.45 22.28 3.12
C ARG A 26 19.57 21.09 4.07
N ILE A 27 19.15 19.90 3.64
CA ILE A 27 19.27 18.65 4.41
C ILE A 27 20.73 18.27 4.59
N SER A 28 21.55 18.36 3.53
CA SER A 28 22.98 18.02 3.59
C SER A 28 23.73 18.88 4.60
N PHE A 29 23.56 20.20 4.54
CA PHE A 29 24.20 21.11 5.50
C PHE A 29 23.63 20.97 6.92
N HIS A 30 22.37 20.56 7.07
CA HIS A 30 21.81 20.24 8.38
C HIS A 30 22.48 18.99 8.98
N LEU A 31 22.56 17.90 8.21
CA LEU A 31 23.19 16.65 8.64
C LEU A 31 24.69 16.81 8.95
N LEU A 32 25.41 17.63 8.19
CA LEU A 32 26.83 17.94 8.45
C LEU A 32 27.06 18.72 9.76
N ARG A 33 26.04 19.39 10.29
CA ARG A 33 26.10 20.12 11.57
C ARG A 33 25.65 19.28 12.75
N GLN A 34 25.08 18.09 12.51
CA GLN A 34 24.63 17.21 13.57
C GLN A 34 25.83 16.64 14.34
N ASP A 35 25.58 16.31 15.61
CA ASP A 35 26.56 15.55 16.39
C ASP A 35 26.85 14.20 15.69
N PRO A 36 28.10 13.72 15.66
CA PRO A 36 28.45 12.46 15.02
C PRO A 36 27.62 11.26 15.51
N ALA A 37 27.24 11.22 16.78
CA ALA A 37 26.41 10.13 17.31
C ALA A 37 24.99 10.18 16.72
N VAL A 38 24.40 11.37 16.58
CA VAL A 38 23.08 11.56 15.97
C VAL A 38 23.10 11.21 14.49
N PHE A 39 24.13 11.66 13.76
CA PHE A 39 24.30 11.33 12.34
C PHE A 39 24.47 9.81 12.14
N ASN A 40 25.31 9.16 12.94
CA ASN A 40 25.51 7.72 12.86
C ASN A 40 24.23 6.94 13.20
N GLY A 41 23.46 7.38 14.20
CA GLY A 41 22.15 6.80 14.52
C GLY A 41 21.16 6.92 13.36
N PHE A 42 21.12 8.06 12.68
CA PHE A 42 20.29 8.25 11.49
C PHE A 42 20.67 7.27 10.36
N ILE A 43 21.96 7.14 10.04
CA ILE A 43 22.44 6.21 9.01
C ILE A 43 22.18 4.75 9.40
N GLN A 44 22.35 4.41 10.67
CA GLN A 44 22.07 3.08 11.19
C GLN A 44 20.60 2.70 11.00
N SER A 45 19.65 3.57 11.39
CA SER A 45 18.22 3.30 11.22
C SER A 45 17.83 3.04 9.75
N LEU A 46 18.35 3.83 8.81
CA LEU A 46 18.09 3.62 7.38
C LEU A 46 18.66 2.27 6.89
N SER A 47 19.86 1.93 7.35
CA SER A 47 20.55 0.69 6.97
C SER A 47 19.85 -0.54 7.54
N GLU A 48 19.41 -0.47 8.80
CA GLU A 48 18.66 -1.55 9.47
C GLU A 48 17.34 -1.82 8.78
N VAL A 49 16.54 -0.79 8.50
CA VAL A 49 15.27 -0.92 7.78
C VAL A 49 15.49 -1.59 6.43
N LYS A 50 16.46 -1.12 5.63
CA LYS A 50 16.73 -1.69 4.31
C LYS A 50 17.27 -3.13 4.37
N GLY A 51 18.01 -3.48 5.43
CA GLY A 51 18.61 -4.80 5.62
C GLY A 51 17.67 -5.84 6.24
N ARG A 52 16.66 -5.43 7.01
CA ARG A 52 15.78 -6.34 7.77
C ARG A 52 14.38 -6.49 7.18
N ILE A 53 13.86 -5.47 6.49
CA ILE A 53 12.54 -5.56 5.86
C ILE A 53 12.55 -6.58 4.73
N ARG A 54 11.62 -7.52 4.79
CA ARG A 54 11.28 -8.50 3.75
C ARG A 54 9.77 -8.52 3.50
N PHE A 55 9.34 -9.31 2.54
CA PHE A 55 7.92 -9.52 2.27
C PHE A 55 7.39 -10.73 3.02
N CYS A 56 6.25 -10.58 3.67
CA CYS A 56 5.51 -11.67 4.30
C CYS A 56 5.13 -12.71 3.23
N SER A 57 5.49 -13.98 3.45
CA SER A 57 5.22 -15.05 2.49
C SER A 57 3.71 -15.27 2.28
N ARG A 58 2.90 -15.03 3.33
CA ARG A 58 1.44 -15.23 3.31
C ARG A 58 0.63 -14.07 2.72
N CYS A 59 0.94 -12.81 3.08
CA CYS A 59 0.14 -11.65 2.67
C CYS A 59 0.87 -10.67 1.76
N GLY A 60 2.20 -10.71 1.66
CA GLY A 60 2.95 -9.79 0.82
C GLY A 60 3.18 -8.39 1.37
N SER A 61 2.73 -8.09 2.58
CA SER A 61 3.10 -6.85 3.27
C SER A 61 4.54 -6.91 3.79
N TYR A 62 5.07 -5.77 4.24
CA TYR A 62 6.38 -5.71 4.88
C TYR A 62 6.40 -6.50 6.20
N SER A 63 7.51 -7.17 6.48
CA SER A 63 7.75 -7.93 7.70
C SER A 63 9.24 -7.96 8.05
N GLU A 64 9.58 -8.15 9.32
CA GLU A 64 10.93 -8.51 9.75
C GLU A 64 11.19 -10.03 9.68
N GLU A 65 10.11 -10.82 9.73
CA GLU A 65 10.08 -12.28 9.77
C GLU A 65 9.46 -12.86 8.49
N GLU A 66 9.35 -14.19 8.41
CA GLU A 66 8.69 -14.86 7.27
C GLU A 66 7.20 -14.53 7.19
N ILE A 67 6.54 -14.42 8.34
CA ILE A 67 5.11 -14.09 8.48
C ILE A 67 4.99 -12.84 9.34
N CYS A 68 4.25 -11.83 8.88
CA CYS A 68 4.08 -10.59 9.63
C CYS A 68 3.15 -10.74 10.84
N ASP A 69 3.28 -9.82 11.80
CA ASP A 69 2.48 -9.78 13.02
C ASP A 69 0.97 -9.69 12.74
N LEU A 70 0.58 -9.03 11.65
CA LEU A 70 -0.83 -8.95 11.24
C LEU A 70 -1.39 -10.31 10.81
N CYS A 71 -0.57 -11.18 10.25
CA CYS A 71 -0.97 -12.54 9.89
C CYS A 71 -0.99 -13.49 11.09
N LEU A 72 -0.08 -13.28 12.06
CA LEU A 72 0.03 -14.10 13.26
C LEU A 72 -0.98 -13.72 14.35
N SER A 73 -1.49 -12.48 14.34
CA SER A 73 -2.39 -12.01 15.37
C SER A 73 -3.70 -12.81 15.41
N GLU A 74 -3.97 -13.41 16.57
CA GLU A 74 -5.23 -14.11 16.89
C GLU A 74 -6.40 -13.14 17.15
N LYS A 75 -6.11 -11.85 17.38
CA LYS A 75 -7.13 -10.82 17.62
C LYS A 75 -7.83 -10.39 16.33
N ARG A 76 -7.31 -10.80 15.18
CA ARG A 76 -7.84 -10.45 13.86
C ARG A 76 -8.78 -11.50 13.34
N ASP A 77 -9.79 -11.04 12.62
CA ASP A 77 -10.68 -11.94 11.90
C ASP A 77 -9.90 -12.65 10.78
N SER A 78 -9.81 -13.97 10.89
CA SER A 78 -9.16 -14.83 9.91
C SER A 78 -9.98 -15.05 8.64
N HIS A 79 -11.27 -14.75 8.67
CA HIS A 79 -12.22 -15.04 7.59
C HIS A 79 -12.43 -13.86 6.64
N THR A 80 -11.89 -12.68 6.98
CA THR A 80 -12.00 -11.47 6.16
C THR A 80 -10.63 -11.03 5.70
N VAL A 81 -10.45 -10.85 4.38
CA VAL A 81 -9.20 -10.38 3.79
C VAL A 81 -9.42 -9.09 3.01
N CYS A 82 -8.62 -8.06 3.32
CA CYS A 82 -8.53 -6.84 2.54
C CYS A 82 -7.39 -6.96 1.51
N VAL A 83 -7.74 -6.88 0.24
CA VAL A 83 -6.82 -6.94 -0.90
C VAL A 83 -6.41 -5.54 -1.30
N VAL A 84 -5.12 -5.24 -1.29
CA VAL A 84 -4.54 -3.93 -1.63
C VAL A 84 -3.51 -4.05 -2.75
N GLU A 85 -3.14 -2.93 -3.37
CA GLU A 85 -2.18 -2.92 -4.48
C GLU A 85 -0.76 -3.07 -3.96
N GLN A 86 -0.40 -2.28 -2.96
CA GLN A 86 0.97 -2.16 -2.48
C GLN A 86 1.06 -2.35 -0.95
N PRO A 87 2.23 -2.73 -0.41
CA PRO A 87 2.41 -2.91 1.03
C PRO A 87 2.13 -1.64 1.84
N GLU A 88 2.36 -0.45 1.27
CA GLU A 88 2.12 0.83 1.93
C GLU A 88 0.63 1.07 2.22
N ASP A 89 -0.26 0.55 1.37
CA ASP A 89 -1.71 0.66 1.56
C ASP A 89 -2.15 0.00 2.88
N VAL A 90 -1.48 -1.10 3.27
CA VAL A 90 -1.71 -1.77 4.55
C VAL A 90 -1.47 -0.81 5.71
N PHE A 91 -0.38 -0.03 5.67
CA PHE A 91 -0.06 0.94 6.72
C PHE A 91 -1.13 2.02 6.85
N PHE A 92 -1.61 2.56 5.72
CA PHE A 92 -2.64 3.60 5.75
C PHE A 92 -3.99 3.08 6.24
N ILE A 93 -4.41 1.88 5.81
CA ILE A 93 -5.67 1.28 6.28
C ILE A 93 -5.56 0.90 7.76
N GLU A 94 -4.44 0.31 8.19
CA GLU A 94 -4.25 -0.11 9.58
C GLU A 94 -4.33 1.06 10.55
N ASN A 95 -3.76 2.21 10.18
CA ASN A 95 -3.77 3.41 11.01
C ASN A 95 -5.18 4.00 11.23
N THR A 96 -6.17 3.60 10.43
CA THR A 96 -7.57 3.97 10.70
C THR A 96 -8.11 3.27 11.95
N GLY A 97 -7.59 2.10 12.29
CA GLY A 97 -8.10 1.26 13.38
C GLY A 97 -9.45 0.60 13.10
N GLU A 98 -10.07 0.83 11.93
CA GLU A 98 -11.42 0.36 11.60
C GLU A 98 -11.44 -1.06 11.02
N PHE A 99 -10.39 -1.46 10.30
CA PHE A 99 -10.32 -2.79 9.71
C PHE A 99 -9.71 -3.81 10.70
N LYS A 100 -10.41 -4.94 10.93
CA LYS A 100 -9.98 -6.00 11.87
C LYS A 100 -9.65 -7.33 11.20
N GLY A 101 -9.80 -7.43 9.88
CA GLY A 101 -9.45 -8.63 9.11
C GLY A 101 -7.94 -8.76 8.85
N ARG A 102 -7.57 -9.64 7.93
CA ARG A 102 -6.20 -9.81 7.44
C ARG A 102 -6.01 -9.10 6.10
N TYR A 103 -4.77 -9.00 5.64
CA TYR A 103 -4.44 -8.36 4.36
C TYR A 103 -3.96 -9.35 3.31
N HIS A 104 -4.00 -8.90 2.06
CA HIS A 104 -3.32 -9.49 0.93
C HIS A 104 -2.85 -8.38 -0.01
N VAL A 105 -1.57 -8.37 -0.34
CA VAL A 105 -0.92 -7.37 -1.20
C VAL A 105 -0.66 -7.98 -2.56
N LEU A 106 -1.21 -7.37 -3.60
CA LEU A 106 -1.06 -7.84 -4.98
C LEU A 106 0.31 -7.55 -5.57
N ASN A 107 1.04 -6.57 -5.01
CA ASN A 107 2.29 -5.99 -5.53
C ASN A 107 2.12 -5.32 -6.90
N GLY A 108 0.99 -4.63 -7.08
CA GLY A 108 0.67 -3.90 -8.31
C GLY A 108 -0.78 -4.01 -8.73
N VAL A 109 -1.02 -3.61 -9.98
CA VAL A 109 -2.31 -3.63 -10.65
C VAL A 109 -2.14 -4.14 -12.08
N ILE A 110 -3.23 -4.64 -12.65
CA ILE A 110 -3.27 -5.02 -14.06
C ILE A 110 -3.15 -3.74 -14.89
N SER A 111 -2.07 -3.62 -15.66
CA SER A 111 -1.75 -2.46 -16.48
C SER A 111 -1.28 -2.91 -17.87
N PRO A 112 -2.19 -2.97 -18.86
CA PRO A 112 -1.82 -3.33 -20.24
C PRO A 112 -0.80 -2.38 -20.86
N LEU A 113 -0.82 -1.10 -20.45
CA LEU A 113 0.13 -0.08 -20.92
C LEU A 113 1.55 -0.34 -20.45
N GLU A 114 1.71 -0.86 -19.23
CA GLU A 114 3.02 -1.23 -18.66
C GLU A 114 3.36 -2.72 -18.89
N GLY A 115 2.49 -3.45 -19.59
CA GLY A 115 2.66 -4.88 -19.86
C GLY A 115 2.48 -5.78 -18.64
N VAL A 116 1.85 -5.28 -17.57
CA VAL A 116 1.61 -6.03 -16.32
C VAL A 116 0.27 -6.76 -16.41
N GLY A 117 0.32 -8.10 -16.41
CA GLY A 117 -0.85 -8.96 -16.43
C GLY A 117 -1.16 -9.59 -15.06
N PRO A 118 -2.28 -10.34 -14.95
CA PRO A 118 -2.68 -11.01 -13.71
C PRO A 118 -1.63 -11.98 -13.15
N GLN A 119 -0.83 -12.60 -14.02
CA GLN A 119 0.23 -13.54 -13.65
C GLN A 119 1.45 -12.88 -12.99
N ASP A 120 1.60 -11.57 -13.17
CA ASP A 120 2.69 -10.78 -12.59
C ASP A 120 2.32 -10.26 -11.19
N LEU A 121 1.08 -10.49 -10.77
CA LEU A 121 0.52 -10.11 -9.48
C LEU A 121 0.32 -11.34 -8.59
N ARG A 122 0.19 -11.11 -7.27
CA ARG A 122 -0.03 -12.17 -6.27
C ARG A 122 -1.45 -12.75 -6.22
N ILE A 123 -2.17 -12.73 -7.35
CA ILE A 123 -3.57 -13.18 -7.42
C ILE A 123 -3.67 -14.69 -7.15
N ARG A 124 -2.72 -15.49 -7.64
CA ARG A 124 -2.75 -16.95 -7.43
C ARG A 124 -2.62 -17.30 -5.95
N GLU A 125 -1.76 -16.59 -5.23
CA GLU A 125 -1.57 -16.76 -3.80
C GLU A 125 -2.83 -16.37 -3.03
N LEU A 126 -3.54 -15.31 -3.43
CA LEU A 126 -4.84 -14.98 -2.86
C LEU A 126 -5.84 -16.13 -3.04
N LEU A 127 -5.98 -16.64 -4.26
CA LEU A 127 -6.91 -17.74 -4.56
C LEU A 127 -6.59 -18.99 -3.74
N SER A 128 -5.31 -19.30 -3.57
CA SER A 128 -4.85 -20.45 -2.76
C SER A 128 -5.18 -20.35 -1.27
N ARG A 129 -5.53 -19.15 -0.78
CA ARG A 129 -5.88 -18.91 0.63
C ARG A 129 -7.37 -19.05 0.92
N ILE A 130 -8.24 -19.01 -0.09
CA ILE A 130 -9.69 -18.91 0.10
C ILE A 130 -10.25 -20.11 0.87
N GLU A 131 -10.07 -21.33 0.34
CA GLU A 131 -10.60 -22.53 0.96
C GLU A 131 -9.84 -22.91 2.26
N PRO A 132 -8.49 -22.91 2.30
CA PRO A 132 -7.76 -23.32 3.51
C PRO A 132 -7.96 -22.39 4.71
N GLU A 133 -8.18 -21.09 4.48
CA GLU A 133 -8.45 -20.11 5.54
C GLU A 133 -9.96 -19.93 5.80
N ASP A 134 -10.82 -20.66 5.08
CA ASP A 134 -12.28 -20.53 5.13
C ASP A 134 -12.74 -19.07 5.00
N LEU A 135 -12.19 -18.34 4.01
CA LEU A 135 -12.49 -16.92 3.83
C LEU A 135 -13.98 -16.72 3.49
N LYS A 136 -14.63 -15.83 4.24
CA LYS A 136 -16.04 -15.44 4.06
C LYS A 136 -16.19 -14.13 3.32
N GLU A 137 -15.22 -13.23 3.45
CA GLU A 137 -15.21 -11.94 2.78
C GLU A 137 -13.84 -11.59 2.19
N VAL A 138 -13.86 -11.07 0.96
CA VAL A 138 -12.73 -10.42 0.31
C VAL A 138 -13.10 -8.96 0.01
N LEU A 139 -12.56 -8.05 0.82
CA LEU A 139 -12.66 -6.62 0.59
C LEU A 139 -11.59 -6.18 -0.41
N VAL A 140 -12.00 -5.81 -1.61
CA VAL A 140 -11.10 -5.26 -2.62
C VAL A 140 -10.91 -3.77 -2.37
N ALA A 141 -9.71 -3.39 -1.95
CA ALA A 141 -9.29 -2.03 -1.63
C ALA A 141 -8.17 -1.55 -2.58
N THR A 142 -8.23 -1.92 -3.86
CA THR A 142 -7.41 -1.28 -4.90
C THR A 142 -7.77 0.20 -5.05
N ASN A 143 -6.87 1.01 -5.60
CA ASN A 143 -7.07 2.43 -5.81
C ASN A 143 -8.23 2.69 -6.79
N PRO A 144 -8.92 3.84 -6.67
CA PRO A 144 -10.01 4.21 -7.55
C PRO A 144 -9.50 4.77 -8.89
N THR A 145 -8.58 4.06 -9.54
CA THR A 145 -8.04 4.36 -10.87
C THR A 145 -8.60 3.39 -11.91
N LEU A 146 -8.33 3.62 -13.20
CA LEU A 146 -8.79 2.73 -14.27
C LEU A 146 -8.20 1.32 -14.09
N GLU A 147 -6.91 1.23 -13.78
CA GLU A 147 -6.17 -0.01 -13.55
C GLU A 147 -6.62 -0.70 -12.25
N GLY A 148 -6.83 0.07 -11.18
CA GLY A 148 -7.33 -0.45 -9.91
C GLY A 148 -8.76 -0.99 -10.02
N ASP A 149 -9.62 -0.32 -10.80
CA ASP A 149 -10.99 -0.79 -11.09
C ASP A 149 -11.00 -2.02 -12.00
N ALA A 150 -10.14 -2.07 -13.02
CA ALA A 150 -9.99 -3.25 -13.88
C ALA A 150 -9.48 -4.46 -13.08
N THR A 151 -8.53 -4.24 -12.17
CA THR A 151 -8.01 -5.27 -11.26
C THR A 151 -9.11 -5.76 -10.30
N ALA A 152 -9.91 -4.85 -9.76
CA ALA A 152 -11.04 -5.21 -8.89
C ALA A 152 -12.10 -6.04 -9.62
N ASP A 153 -12.46 -5.66 -10.85
CA ASP A 153 -13.42 -6.42 -11.66
C ASP A 153 -12.87 -7.79 -12.04
N TYR A 154 -11.57 -7.89 -12.36
CA TYR A 154 -10.91 -9.17 -12.62
C TYR A 154 -10.98 -10.09 -11.39
N LEU A 155 -10.63 -9.58 -10.21
CA LEU A 155 -10.73 -10.33 -8.95
C LEU A 155 -12.15 -10.81 -8.69
N ASN A 156 -13.14 -9.93 -8.84
CA ASN A 156 -14.55 -10.29 -8.69
C ASN A 156 -14.94 -11.45 -9.62
N HIS A 157 -14.49 -11.45 -10.88
CA HIS A 157 -14.73 -12.55 -11.82
C HIS A 157 -14.06 -13.86 -11.40
N GLN A 158 -12.82 -13.82 -10.91
CA GLN A 158 -12.12 -15.02 -10.43
C GLN A 158 -12.76 -15.61 -9.17
N LEU A 159 -13.24 -14.73 -8.28
CA LEU A 159 -13.80 -15.12 -6.98
C LEU A 159 -15.24 -15.64 -7.07
N LYS A 160 -15.96 -15.41 -8.18
CA LYS A 160 -17.34 -15.90 -8.40
C LYS A 160 -17.53 -17.41 -8.23
N ASN A 161 -16.47 -18.20 -8.47
CA ASN A 161 -16.53 -19.66 -8.36
C ASN A 161 -16.35 -20.16 -6.92
N PHE A 162 -16.01 -19.27 -5.98
CA PHE A 162 -15.82 -19.58 -4.58
C PHE A 162 -17.04 -19.13 -3.76
N ASN A 163 -17.25 -19.76 -2.62
CA ASN A 163 -18.31 -19.35 -1.68
C ASN A 163 -17.85 -18.21 -0.77
N VAL A 164 -17.44 -17.08 -1.38
CA VAL A 164 -16.90 -15.91 -0.67
C VAL A 164 -17.63 -14.65 -1.11
N THR A 165 -17.91 -13.76 -0.15
CA THR A 165 -18.49 -12.45 -0.45
C THR A 165 -17.39 -11.51 -0.91
N VAL A 166 -17.53 -10.92 -2.09
CA VAL A 166 -16.59 -9.90 -2.58
C VAL A 166 -17.19 -8.53 -2.36
N THR A 167 -16.49 -7.68 -1.60
CA THR A 167 -16.87 -6.29 -1.35
C THR A 167 -15.83 -5.35 -1.94
N ARG A 168 -16.19 -4.08 -2.14
CA ARG A 168 -15.31 -3.05 -2.70
C ARG A 168 -15.30 -1.85 -1.75
N ILE A 169 -14.13 -1.24 -1.57
CA ILE A 169 -14.04 0.03 -0.84
C ILE A 169 -14.98 1.08 -1.47
N ALA A 170 -15.64 1.87 -0.63
CA ALA A 170 -16.63 2.84 -1.11
C ALA A 170 -15.96 3.96 -1.92
N TYR A 171 -16.59 4.33 -3.04
CA TYR A 171 -16.26 5.56 -3.76
C TYR A 171 -17.11 6.69 -3.22
N GLY A 172 -16.49 7.82 -2.89
CA GLY A 172 -17.24 8.90 -2.25
C GLY A 172 -16.53 10.23 -2.21
N ILE A 173 -17.27 11.21 -1.70
CA ILE A 173 -16.77 12.54 -1.38
C ILE A 173 -16.08 12.44 -0.01
N THR A 174 -14.94 13.12 0.14
CA THR A 174 -14.21 13.19 1.41
C THR A 174 -15.04 13.87 2.49
N VAL A 175 -15.04 13.33 3.71
CA VAL A 175 -15.65 13.97 4.88
C VAL A 175 -15.03 15.35 5.10
N GLY A 176 -15.87 16.37 5.33
CA GLY A 176 -15.43 17.77 5.48
C GLY A 176 -15.23 18.52 4.16
N GLY A 177 -15.37 17.85 3.00
CA GLY A 177 -15.42 18.49 1.69
C GLY A 177 -16.81 19.05 1.36
N SER A 178 -16.91 19.84 0.29
CA SER A 178 -18.18 20.32 -0.27
C SER A 178 -18.45 19.69 -1.64
N ILE A 179 -19.73 19.47 -1.97
CA ILE A 179 -20.17 18.92 -3.26
C ILE A 179 -19.66 19.79 -4.43
N GLU A 180 -19.61 21.11 -4.25
CA GLU A 180 -19.15 22.08 -5.26
C GLU A 180 -17.67 21.87 -5.66
N LEU A 181 -16.85 21.37 -4.74
CA LEU A 181 -15.41 21.16 -4.97
C LEU A 181 -15.08 19.75 -5.48
N ALA A 182 -16.06 18.85 -5.52
CA ALA A 182 -15.84 17.49 -6.00
C ALA A 182 -15.90 17.45 -7.55
N ASP A 183 -15.00 16.69 -8.15
CA ASP A 183 -15.02 16.49 -9.60
C ASP A 183 -16.22 15.65 -10.04
N GLN A 184 -16.62 15.78 -11.31
CA GLN A 184 -17.80 15.12 -11.86
C GLN A 184 -17.73 13.59 -11.78
N TYR A 185 -16.53 13.01 -11.87
CA TYR A 185 -16.35 11.56 -11.82
C TYR A 185 -16.57 11.05 -10.39
N THR A 186 -15.96 11.69 -9.39
CA THR A 186 -16.17 11.38 -7.97
C THR A 186 -17.64 11.52 -7.57
N LEU A 187 -18.30 12.62 -7.98
CA LEU A 187 -19.73 12.82 -7.73
C LEU A 187 -20.59 11.73 -8.37
N GLY A 188 -20.33 11.39 -9.64
CA GLY A 188 -21.03 10.32 -10.33
C GLY A 188 -20.88 8.97 -9.63
N ARG A 189 -19.68 8.64 -9.14
CA ARG A 189 -19.41 7.41 -8.39
C ARG A 189 -20.10 7.41 -7.02
N ALA A 190 -20.09 8.52 -6.30
CA ALA A 190 -20.77 8.66 -5.02
C ALA A 190 -22.28 8.44 -5.14
N ILE A 191 -22.93 9.00 -6.17
CA ILE A 191 -24.38 8.82 -6.43
C ILE A 191 -24.72 7.35 -6.75
N ARG A 192 -23.88 6.68 -7.55
CA ARG A 192 -24.05 5.25 -7.88
C ARG A 192 -23.88 4.38 -6.64
N SER A 193 -22.99 4.75 -5.73
CA SER A 193 -22.65 4.02 -4.51
C SER A 193 -23.47 4.49 -3.29
N ARG A 194 -24.59 5.19 -3.50
CA ARG A 194 -25.41 5.74 -2.41
C ARG A 194 -25.89 4.65 -1.45
N LEU A 195 -25.87 4.98 -0.16
CA LEU A 195 -26.32 4.09 0.91
C LEU A 195 -27.82 4.29 1.17
N LYS A 196 -28.47 3.22 1.64
CA LYS A 196 -29.83 3.29 2.20
C LYS A 196 -29.71 3.57 3.70
N LEU A 197 -30.49 4.53 4.19
CA LEU A 197 -30.64 4.81 5.62
C LEU A 197 -31.74 3.95 6.24
#